data_AF-A0AAV4W4R0-F1
#
_entry.id   AF-A0AAV4W4R0-F1
#
_cell.length_a   1.000
_cell.length_b   1.000
_cell.length_c   1.000
_cell.angle_alpha   90.00
_cell.angle_beta   90.00
_cell.angle_gamma   90.00
#
_symmetry.space_group_name_H-M   'P 1'
#
loop_
_entity.id
_entity.type
_entity.pdbx_description
1 polymer ?
#
loop_
_entity_poly.entity_id
_entity_poly.type
_entity_poly.pdbx_seq_one_letter_code
_entity_poly.pdbx_strand_id
1 'polypeptide(L)'
;MKEGPIGPPGIGFKLTDDGNYDMEKKKLKNVDEPVDISDVATKSYVDSNKIELKSDIVKLQKRSLIHSEHGDFDARNKIIGNVKDPINNLNVVNKQYLENNALTLSLKNTIPIEKFYNVNNIPLKNLPNPQDKNDADHKQYVDKKTKINDKKPDNMLTKDHDGLYVPNEAFLATQEYIMHTYPASFEIVFNKFTSLLLTPDLRLKTDMLMKITFYLRELNYNPFISIVLGNDESNDRLYYGRISELNPINLIQYDKVDWEEIFKYQKLSEDFIREFQDKVDWEEISIYQTLSENFIREFQDKVDWEEISEYQTLSENFIREFQDKVDWYWIFECQTISEDFIREFQDKADWEEISEYQKLSESLIRKLKDKVDWEKISEYQKLSEDFIREFQDKVDWEVISICQKLNENFIREFQDKVDWEEISICQKLSEDFIREFQDKVDWEEIFKY
;
A
#
# COMPACT_ATOMS: atom_id res chain seq x y z
N MET A 1 -84.48 5.90 68.16
CA MET A 1 -84.73 4.63 67.46
C MET A 1 -84.44 3.52 68.44
N LYS A 2 -85.39 2.61 68.65
CA LYS A 2 -85.22 1.45 69.53
C LYS A 2 -84.28 0.48 68.81
N GLU A 3 -83.11 0.25 69.38
CA GLU A 3 -82.25 -0.85 68.95
C GLU A 3 -83.03 -2.16 69.08
N GLY A 4 -82.92 -2.99 68.04
CA GLY A 4 -83.56 -4.30 67.96
C GLY A 4 -83.01 -5.25 69.03
N PRO A 5 -83.75 -6.32 69.35
CA PRO A 5 -83.32 -7.27 70.36
C PRO A 5 -81.93 -7.82 70.02
N ILE A 6 -81.07 -7.88 71.06
CA ILE A 6 -79.74 -8.50 71.00
C ILE A 6 -79.91 -9.89 70.38
N GLY A 7 -79.27 -10.11 69.23
CA GLY A 7 -79.26 -11.42 68.57
C GLY A 7 -78.70 -12.48 69.51
N PRO A 8 -79.13 -13.76 69.39
CA PRO A 8 -78.66 -14.81 70.28
C PRO A 8 -77.12 -14.81 70.32
N PRO A 9 -76.49 -14.97 71.50
CA PRO A 9 -75.04 -14.87 71.66
C PRO A 9 -74.34 -15.76 70.63
N GLY A 10 -73.79 -15.11 69.60
CA GLY A 10 -73.15 -15.77 68.49
C GLY A 10 -71.88 -16.45 68.95
N ILE A 11 -71.72 -17.73 68.64
CA ILE A 11 -70.49 -18.49 68.89
C ILE A 11 -69.44 -18.03 67.85
N GLY A 12 -68.95 -16.81 67.95
CA GLY A 12 -68.03 -16.25 66.95
C GLY A 12 -67.56 -14.84 67.28
N PHE A 13 -66.27 -14.75 67.59
CA PHE A 13 -65.45 -13.54 67.77
C PHE A 13 -65.56 -12.86 69.14
N LYS A 14 -64.40 -12.66 69.77
CA LYS A 14 -64.25 -11.91 71.02
C LYS A 14 -63.63 -10.56 70.69
N LEU A 15 -64.30 -9.47 71.04
CA LEU A 15 -63.73 -8.14 70.90
C LEU A 15 -62.60 -7.98 71.94
N THR A 16 -61.40 -7.62 71.48
CA THR A 16 -60.25 -7.34 72.32
C THR A 16 -60.30 -5.90 72.84
N ASP A 17 -59.55 -5.63 73.91
CA ASP A 17 -59.59 -4.34 74.62
C ASP A 17 -59.16 -3.15 73.75
N ASP A 18 -58.46 -3.40 72.64
CA ASP A 18 -58.05 -2.43 71.62
C ASP A 18 -59.03 -2.33 70.42
N GLY A 19 -60.20 -2.97 70.52
CA GLY A 19 -61.28 -2.87 69.53
C GLY A 19 -61.17 -3.82 68.33
N ASN A 20 -60.25 -4.78 68.36
CA ASN A 20 -60.09 -5.80 67.32
C ASN A 20 -60.92 -7.06 67.63
N TYR A 21 -61.10 -7.95 66.65
CA TYR A 21 -61.79 -9.23 66.86
C TYR A 21 -60.80 -10.41 66.92
N ASP A 22 -60.71 -11.07 68.07
CA ASP A 22 -60.04 -12.37 68.22
C ASP A 22 -60.98 -13.50 67.80
N MET A 23 -60.53 -14.32 66.86
CA MET A 23 -61.27 -15.47 66.35
C MET A 23 -61.08 -16.74 67.18
N GLU A 24 -60.33 -16.71 68.28
CA GLU A 24 -60.12 -17.82 69.21
C GLU A 24 -59.75 -19.12 68.48
N LYS A 25 -58.76 -19.03 67.59
CA LYS A 25 -58.26 -20.14 66.73
C LYS A 25 -59.25 -20.66 65.67
N LYS A 26 -60.38 -19.99 65.46
CA LYS A 26 -61.26 -20.26 64.30
C LYS A 26 -60.63 -19.73 63.01
N LYS A 27 -61.02 -20.32 61.88
CA LYS A 27 -60.50 -19.95 60.55
C LYS A 27 -61.43 -18.96 59.88
N LEU A 28 -60.89 -17.82 59.42
CA LEU A 28 -61.56 -16.94 58.48
C LEU A 28 -61.32 -17.45 57.06
N LYS A 29 -62.39 -17.57 56.26
CA LYS A 29 -62.34 -18.05 54.88
C LYS A 29 -63.22 -17.17 54.00
N ASN A 30 -62.95 -17.16 52.69
CA ASN A 30 -63.69 -16.43 51.66
C ASN A 30 -63.69 -14.91 51.89
N VAL A 31 -62.54 -14.34 52.22
CA VAL A 31 -62.31 -12.89 52.17
C VAL A 31 -61.90 -12.50 50.75
N ASP A 32 -62.35 -11.34 50.28
CA ASP A 32 -61.95 -10.79 48.98
C ASP A 32 -60.47 -10.41 48.96
N GLU A 33 -59.96 -10.10 47.76
CA GLU A 33 -58.58 -9.60 47.62
C GLU A 33 -58.41 -8.27 48.36
N PRO A 34 -57.29 -8.09 49.09
CA PRO A 34 -57.04 -6.87 49.86
C PRO A 34 -56.92 -5.67 48.92
N VAL A 35 -57.56 -4.55 49.27
CA VAL A 35 -57.49 -3.30 48.50
C VAL A 35 -56.58 -2.32 49.22
N ASP A 36 -56.71 -2.23 50.54
CA ASP A 36 -55.87 -1.39 51.39
C ASP A 36 -54.76 -2.20 52.07
N ILE A 37 -53.69 -1.50 52.46
CA ILE A 37 -52.48 -2.12 53.05
C ILE A 37 -52.74 -2.85 54.38
N SER A 38 -53.82 -2.50 55.07
CA SER A 38 -54.22 -3.09 56.35
C SER A 38 -55.21 -4.24 56.20
N ASP A 39 -55.66 -4.55 54.99
CA ASP A 39 -56.63 -5.60 54.75
C ASP A 39 -56.04 -7.00 54.97
N VAL A 40 -56.88 -7.90 55.45
CA VAL A 40 -56.55 -9.31 55.60
C VAL A 40 -56.50 -9.99 54.23
N ALA A 41 -55.32 -10.47 53.85
CA ALA A 41 -55.12 -11.18 52.58
C ALA A 41 -55.24 -12.71 52.72
N THR A 42 -55.71 -13.38 51.68
CA THR A 42 -55.59 -14.85 51.61
C THR A 42 -54.14 -15.26 51.34
N LYS A 43 -53.74 -16.46 51.82
CA LYS A 43 -52.40 -17.02 51.52
C LYS A 43 -52.14 -17.11 50.01
N SER A 44 -53.18 -17.44 49.24
CA SER A 44 -53.09 -17.55 47.78
C SER A 44 -52.65 -16.23 47.14
N TYR A 45 -53.24 -15.12 47.56
CA TYR A 45 -52.90 -13.79 47.05
C TYR A 45 -51.43 -13.42 47.35
N VAL A 46 -50.98 -13.68 48.57
CA VAL A 46 -49.59 -13.41 48.99
C VAL A 46 -48.59 -14.29 48.23
N ASP A 47 -48.92 -15.57 48.03
CA ASP A 47 -48.06 -16.50 47.29
C ASP A 47 -47.93 -16.10 45.82
N SER A 48 -49.01 -15.69 45.15
CA SER A 48 -49.01 -15.28 43.74
C SER A 48 -48.12 -14.05 43.50
N ASN A 49 -48.25 -12.99 44.31
CA ASN A 49 -47.40 -11.80 44.20
C ASN A 49 -45.91 -12.11 44.43
N LYS A 50 -45.61 -13.03 45.35
CA LYS A 50 -44.24 -13.47 45.62
C LYS A 50 -43.62 -14.23 44.44
N ILE A 51 -44.42 -14.92 43.63
CA ILE A 51 -43.97 -15.62 42.42
C ILE A 51 -43.62 -14.63 41.31
N GLU A 52 -44.45 -13.60 41.13
CA GLU A 52 -44.23 -12.57 40.11
C GLU A 52 -42.94 -11.77 40.36
N LEU A 53 -42.72 -11.34 41.61
CA LEU A 53 -41.47 -10.70 42.03
C LEU A 53 -40.23 -11.58 41.78
N LYS A 54 -40.33 -12.90 42.04
CA LYS A 54 -39.24 -13.84 41.74
C LYS A 54 -38.97 -13.96 40.24
N SER A 55 -40.00 -13.93 39.40
CA SER A 55 -39.87 -14.02 37.95
C SER A 55 -39.07 -12.84 37.38
N ASP A 56 -39.36 -11.62 37.84
CA ASP A 56 -38.69 -10.41 37.37
C ASP A 56 -37.25 -10.30 37.87
N ILE A 57 -36.98 -10.69 39.12
CA ILE A 57 -35.61 -10.80 39.64
C ILE A 57 -34.81 -11.80 38.81
N VAL A 58 -35.38 -12.96 38.47
CA VAL A 58 -34.71 -13.97 37.64
C VAL A 58 -34.46 -13.44 36.22
N LYS A 59 -35.37 -12.67 35.63
CA LYS A 59 -35.16 -12.03 34.32
C LYS A 59 -34.03 -11.00 34.35
N LEU A 60 -33.94 -10.17 35.39
CA LEU A 60 -32.88 -9.18 35.55
C LEU A 60 -31.50 -9.84 35.80
N GLN A 61 -31.46 -10.88 36.63
CA GLN A 61 -30.24 -11.66 36.86
C GLN A 61 -29.73 -12.34 35.58
N LYS A 62 -30.61 -12.78 34.67
CA LYS A 62 -30.22 -13.35 33.38
C LYS A 62 -29.58 -12.34 32.42
N ARG A 63 -29.80 -11.04 32.60
CA ARG A 63 -29.33 -9.96 31.71
C ARG A 63 -28.14 -9.17 32.25
N SER A 64 -27.72 -9.42 33.48
CA SER A 64 -26.64 -8.69 34.14
C SER A 64 -25.33 -9.48 34.16
N LEU A 65 -24.19 -8.77 34.20
CA LEU A 65 -22.93 -9.37 34.65
C LEU A 65 -23.08 -9.72 36.14
N ILE A 66 -22.58 -10.88 36.54
CA ILE A 66 -22.61 -11.30 37.94
C ILE A 66 -21.19 -11.31 38.51
N HIS A 67 -21.08 -11.28 39.83
CA HIS A 67 -19.80 -11.56 40.47
C HIS A 67 -19.50 -13.07 40.42
N SER A 68 -18.27 -13.42 40.05
CA SER A 68 -17.68 -14.74 40.26
C SER A 68 -17.58 -15.02 41.76
N GLU A 69 -17.26 -16.25 42.14
CA GLU A 69 -16.99 -16.61 43.54
C GLU A 69 -15.83 -15.81 44.16
N HIS A 70 -15.05 -15.11 43.33
CA HIS A 70 -13.92 -14.26 43.72
C HIS A 70 -14.20 -12.76 43.59
N GLY A 71 -15.41 -12.37 43.20
CA GLY A 71 -15.82 -10.97 43.07
C GLY A 71 -15.60 -10.34 41.69
N ASP A 72 -15.12 -11.09 40.69
CA ASP A 72 -14.91 -10.59 39.32
C ASP A 72 -16.20 -10.57 38.50
N PHE A 73 -16.34 -9.70 37.51
CA PHE A 73 -17.51 -9.74 36.62
C PHE A 73 -17.43 -10.94 35.65
N ASP A 74 -18.39 -11.86 35.72
CA ASP A 74 -18.51 -13.05 34.85
C ASP A 74 -19.69 -12.91 33.87
N ALA A 75 -19.39 -13.02 32.58
CA ALA A 75 -20.36 -12.98 31.48
C ALA A 75 -21.01 -14.33 31.15
N ARG A 76 -20.63 -15.42 31.82
CA ARG A 76 -21.14 -16.80 31.62
C ARG A 76 -21.13 -17.24 30.16
N ASN A 77 -19.96 -17.14 29.53
CA ASN A 77 -19.73 -17.48 28.11
C ASN A 77 -20.56 -16.67 27.10
N LYS A 78 -21.15 -15.54 27.49
CA LYS A 78 -21.80 -14.63 26.55
C LYS A 78 -20.78 -13.68 25.93
N ILE A 79 -21.01 -13.33 24.68
CA ILE A 79 -20.22 -12.34 23.95
C ILE A 79 -20.59 -10.94 24.44
N ILE A 80 -19.58 -10.13 24.81
CA ILE A 80 -19.74 -8.70 25.08
C ILE A 80 -19.33 -7.94 23.81
N GLY A 81 -20.32 -7.47 23.05
CA GLY A 81 -20.11 -6.67 21.84
C GLY A 81 -20.17 -5.15 22.11
N ASN A 82 -19.75 -4.35 21.12
CA ASN A 82 -19.80 -2.88 21.14
C ASN A 82 -19.02 -2.21 22.28
N VAL A 83 -17.91 -2.83 22.71
CA VAL A 83 -16.96 -2.22 23.64
C VAL A 83 -16.14 -1.18 22.87
N LYS A 84 -16.27 0.10 23.24
CA LYS A 84 -15.47 1.19 22.66
C LYS A 84 -13.98 1.01 22.95
N ASP A 85 -13.15 1.74 22.21
CA ASP A 85 -11.72 1.78 22.48
C ASP A 85 -11.44 2.28 23.91
N PRO A 86 -10.43 1.69 24.59
CA PRO A 86 -10.11 2.04 25.97
C PRO A 86 -9.63 3.49 26.06
N ILE A 87 -10.12 4.23 27.05
CA ILE A 87 -9.77 5.64 27.28
C ILE A 87 -8.63 5.73 28.31
N ASN A 88 -8.53 4.76 29.22
CA ASN A 88 -7.45 4.66 30.19
C ASN A 88 -7.03 3.20 30.43
N ASN A 89 -5.95 3.03 31.20
CA ASN A 89 -5.30 1.73 31.45
C ASN A 89 -6.11 0.74 32.32
N LEU A 90 -7.25 1.14 32.87
CA LEU A 90 -8.13 0.26 33.64
C LEU A 90 -9.35 -0.21 32.82
N ASN A 91 -9.48 0.22 31.57
CA ASN A 91 -10.59 -0.20 30.71
C ASN A 91 -10.35 -1.57 30.09
N VAL A 92 -11.43 -2.31 29.86
CA VAL A 92 -11.42 -3.52 29.04
C VAL A 92 -11.09 -3.17 27.58
N VAL A 93 -10.32 -4.03 26.92
CA VAL A 93 -9.86 -3.82 25.55
C VAL A 93 -10.68 -4.66 24.59
N ASN A 94 -11.20 -4.05 23.52
CA ASN A 94 -11.84 -4.79 22.44
C ASN A 94 -10.80 -5.48 21.53
N LYS A 95 -11.20 -6.54 20.83
CA LYS A 95 -10.28 -7.34 20.00
C LYS A 95 -9.57 -6.51 18.92
N GLN A 96 -10.29 -5.62 18.25
CA GLN A 96 -9.73 -4.79 17.17
C GLN A 96 -8.64 -3.84 17.70
N TYR A 97 -8.89 -3.18 18.82
CA TYR A 97 -7.89 -2.33 19.47
C TYR A 97 -6.64 -3.13 19.86
N LEU A 98 -6.81 -4.34 20.39
CA LEU A 98 -5.70 -5.22 20.73
C LEU A 98 -4.87 -5.59 19.48
N GLU A 99 -5.52 -6.02 18.40
CA GLU A 99 -4.83 -6.44 17.16
C GLU A 99 -4.08 -5.27 16.49
N ASN A 100 -4.61 -4.05 16.59
CA ASN A 100 -3.99 -2.86 16.01
C ASN A 100 -2.85 -2.28 16.85
N ASN A 101 -2.82 -2.54 18.17
CA ASN A 101 -1.89 -1.86 19.09
C ASN A 101 -0.96 -2.79 19.87
N ALA A 102 -1.10 -4.12 19.72
CA ALA A 102 -0.25 -5.10 20.39
C ALA A 102 0.59 -5.90 19.40
N LEU A 103 1.71 -6.43 19.90
CA LEU A 103 2.50 -7.45 19.19
C LEU A 103 1.66 -8.72 19.05
N THR A 104 1.28 -9.07 17.83
CA THR A 104 0.51 -10.28 17.57
C THR A 104 1.41 -11.40 17.06
N LEU A 105 1.14 -12.63 17.51
CA LEU A 105 1.84 -13.82 17.02
C LEU A 105 1.30 -14.17 15.64
N SER A 106 2.13 -14.07 14.61
CA SER A 106 1.75 -14.45 13.25
C SER A 106 2.09 -15.92 13.01
N LEU A 107 1.07 -16.71 12.68
CA LEU A 107 1.24 -18.09 12.22
C LEU A 107 1.10 -18.09 10.69
N LYS A 108 2.21 -17.97 9.96
CA LYS A 108 2.18 -18.28 8.51
C LYS A 108 2.25 -19.79 8.34
N ASN A 109 1.38 -20.34 7.48
CA ASN A 109 1.31 -21.76 7.10
C ASN A 109 2.49 -22.17 6.18
N THR A 110 3.72 -21.85 6.57
CA THR A 110 4.92 -22.35 5.90
C THR A 110 5.55 -23.41 6.78
N ILE A 111 5.94 -24.54 6.21
CA ILE A 111 6.71 -25.58 6.91
C ILE A 111 8.18 -25.23 6.71
N PRO A 112 8.99 -25.02 7.77
CA PRO A 112 8.66 -25.17 9.19
C PRO A 112 7.87 -23.98 9.75
N ILE A 113 6.99 -24.26 10.72
CA ILE A 113 6.19 -23.25 11.43
C ILE A 113 7.13 -22.43 12.32
N GLU A 114 7.77 -21.42 11.74
CA GLU A 114 8.46 -20.41 12.52
C GLU A 114 7.42 -19.47 13.14
N LYS A 115 7.40 -19.44 14.47
CA LYS A 115 6.60 -18.49 15.24
C LYS A 115 7.33 -17.15 15.24
N PHE A 116 6.84 -16.19 14.46
CA PHE A 116 7.36 -14.82 14.48
C PHE A 116 6.28 -13.83 14.98
N TYR A 117 6.73 -12.80 15.71
CA TYR A 117 5.86 -11.72 16.16
C TYR A 117 5.79 -10.65 15.08
N ASN A 118 4.58 -10.25 14.70
CA ASN A 118 4.36 -9.13 13.80
C ASN A 118 4.16 -7.85 14.62
N VAL A 119 4.97 -6.84 14.33
CA VAL A 119 4.92 -5.52 14.97
C VAL A 119 3.91 -4.58 14.32
N ASN A 120 3.23 -4.98 13.23
CA ASN A 120 2.19 -4.20 12.54
C ASN A 120 2.61 -2.75 12.22
N ASN A 121 3.84 -2.56 11.73
CA ASN A 121 4.46 -1.25 11.47
C ASN A 121 4.56 -0.31 12.69
N ILE A 122 4.35 -0.82 13.91
CA ILE A 122 4.52 -0.05 15.15
C ILE A 122 6.03 0.08 15.44
N PRO A 123 6.56 1.30 15.57
CA PRO A 123 7.97 1.51 15.89
C PRO A 123 8.33 0.98 17.28
N LEU A 124 9.33 0.09 17.37
CA LEU A 124 9.91 -0.35 18.64
C LEU A 124 10.95 0.67 19.13
N LYS A 125 10.68 1.31 20.27
CA LYS A 125 11.58 2.30 20.91
C LYS A 125 12.12 1.75 22.23
N ASN A 126 13.27 2.26 22.67
CA ASN A 126 13.92 1.91 23.95
C ASN A 126 14.33 0.44 24.09
N LEU A 127 14.67 -0.23 22.99
CA LEU A 127 15.33 -1.54 23.04
C LEU A 127 16.65 -1.43 23.80
N PRO A 128 16.95 -2.33 24.76
CA PRO A 128 18.29 -2.44 25.34
C PRO A 128 19.27 -3.00 24.31
N ASN A 129 20.58 -2.83 24.57
CA ASN A 129 21.62 -3.50 23.80
C ASN A 129 21.40 -5.03 23.82
N PRO A 130 21.51 -5.75 22.69
CA PRO A 130 21.33 -7.19 22.64
C PRO A 130 22.37 -7.91 23.51
N GLN A 131 21.93 -8.96 24.21
CA GLN A 131 22.75 -9.80 25.09
C GLN A 131 23.06 -11.15 24.43
N ASP A 132 22.17 -11.65 23.57
CA ASP A 132 22.33 -12.87 22.78
C ASP A 132 22.35 -12.57 21.27
N LYS A 133 22.86 -13.50 20.46
CA LYS A 133 22.91 -13.39 18.99
C LYS A 133 21.54 -13.32 18.32
N ASN A 134 20.48 -13.77 19.01
CA ASN A 134 19.12 -13.78 18.48
C ASN A 134 18.28 -12.58 18.96
N ASP A 135 18.84 -11.68 19.77
CA ASP A 135 18.12 -10.51 20.24
C ASP A 135 17.94 -9.47 19.12
N ALA A 136 16.80 -8.79 19.12
CA ALA A 136 16.59 -7.64 18.24
C ALA A 136 17.50 -6.47 18.66
N ASP A 137 18.08 -5.79 17.68
CA ASP A 137 19.10 -4.78 17.90
C ASP A 137 18.62 -3.39 17.50
N HIS A 138 19.09 -2.35 18.19
CA HIS A 138 18.82 -0.96 17.85
C HIS A 138 20.01 -0.35 17.10
N LYS A 139 19.72 0.56 16.16
CA LYS A 139 20.72 1.19 15.28
C LYS A 139 21.97 1.68 16.04
N GLN A 140 21.80 2.35 17.19
CA GLN A 140 22.91 2.85 17.98
C GLN A 140 23.89 1.77 18.48
N TYR A 141 23.42 0.55 18.79
CA TYR A 141 24.30 -0.53 19.22
C TYR A 141 25.01 -1.15 18.02
N VAL A 142 24.30 -1.39 16.92
CA VAL A 142 24.90 -1.83 15.65
C VAL A 142 26.02 -0.88 15.25
N ASP A 143 25.74 0.42 15.20
CA ASP A 143 26.67 1.50 14.83
C ASP A 143 27.88 1.62 15.79
N LYS A 144 27.76 1.17 17.05
CA LYS A 144 28.85 1.17 18.04
C LYS A 144 29.70 -0.09 18.00
N LYS A 145 29.14 -1.22 17.55
CA LYS A 145 29.81 -2.53 17.46
C LYS A 145 30.50 -2.73 16.12
N THR A 146 30.01 -2.10 15.05
CA THR A 146 30.73 -1.90 13.80
C THR A 146 31.83 -0.85 13.99
N LYS A 147 32.78 -1.11 14.91
CA LYS A 147 34.00 -0.30 14.97
C LYS A 147 34.83 -0.58 13.73
N ILE A 148 34.69 0.30 12.76
CA ILE A 148 35.72 0.55 11.75
C ILE A 148 36.98 0.91 12.52
N ASN A 149 37.97 0.02 12.47
CA ASN A 149 39.25 0.22 13.13
C ASN A 149 40.11 1.08 12.21
N ASP A 150 39.93 2.38 12.28
CA ASP A 150 40.71 3.44 11.62
C ASP A 150 42.23 3.34 11.86
N LYS A 151 42.67 2.52 12.83
CA LYS A 151 44.08 2.25 13.13
C LYS A 151 44.65 1.01 12.43
N LYS A 152 43.88 0.31 11.60
CA LYS A 152 44.44 -0.72 10.70
C LYS A 152 45.04 -0.03 9.46
N PRO A 153 46.30 -0.33 9.09
CA PRO A 153 46.95 0.26 7.91
C PRO A 153 46.19 0.03 6.59
N ASP A 154 45.37 -1.03 6.56
CA ASP A 154 44.65 -1.48 5.36
C ASP A 154 43.17 -1.04 5.35
N ASN A 155 42.75 -0.21 6.31
CA ASN A 155 41.38 0.26 6.40
C ASN A 155 41.21 1.59 5.65
N MET A 156 40.45 1.56 4.56
CA MET A 156 40.25 2.68 3.64
C MET A 156 39.09 3.61 4.03
N LEU A 157 38.38 3.30 5.12
CA LEU A 157 37.21 4.06 5.58
C LEU A 157 37.51 4.78 6.90
N THR A 158 37.32 6.09 6.92
CA THR A 158 37.36 6.97 8.09
C THR A 158 35.95 7.45 8.45
N LYS A 159 35.73 7.82 9.72
CA LYS A 159 34.43 8.28 10.21
C LYS A 159 34.59 9.64 10.87
N ASP A 160 33.78 10.62 10.46
CA ASP A 160 33.72 11.94 11.10
C ASP A 160 32.29 12.24 11.63
N HIS A 161 32.00 13.51 11.90
CA HIS A 161 30.74 13.97 12.48
C HIS A 161 29.56 13.89 11.51
N ASP A 162 29.83 13.85 10.20
CA ASP A 162 28.84 13.84 9.13
C ASP A 162 28.62 12.44 8.57
N GLY A 163 29.50 11.47 8.85
CA GLY A 163 29.35 10.10 8.36
C GLY A 163 30.63 9.32 8.14
N LEU A 164 30.56 8.39 7.19
CA LEU A 164 31.57 7.38 6.87
C LEU A 164 32.14 7.71 5.48
N TYR A 165 33.45 7.96 5.39
CA TYR A 165 34.08 8.52 4.20
C TYR A 165 35.41 7.85 3.89
N VAL A 166 35.85 7.97 2.64
CA VAL A 166 37.21 7.60 2.21
C VAL A 166 38.04 8.88 2.17
N PRO A 167 39.23 8.94 2.81
CA PRO A 167 40.14 10.07 2.65
C PRO A 167 40.47 10.30 1.17
N ASN A 168 40.59 11.55 0.74
CA ASN A 168 40.67 12.03 -0.65
C ASN A 168 41.84 11.49 -1.50
N GLU A 169 42.53 10.43 -1.05
CA GLU A 169 43.77 9.92 -1.61
C GLU A 169 43.66 8.49 -2.19
N ALA A 170 42.51 7.81 -2.10
CA ALA A 170 42.45 6.38 -2.43
C ALA A 170 41.14 5.93 -3.09
N PHE A 171 40.92 6.30 -4.35
CA PHE A 171 40.00 5.56 -5.21
C PHE A 171 40.62 5.28 -6.58
N LEU A 172 41.43 4.23 -6.64
CA LEU A 172 42.22 3.86 -7.82
C LEU A 172 41.46 2.83 -8.67
N ALA A 173 40.75 3.28 -9.71
CA ALA A 173 40.31 2.39 -10.77
C ALA A 173 41.54 1.81 -11.49
N THR A 174 41.83 0.52 -11.31
CA THR A 174 42.99 -0.17 -11.91
C THR A 174 42.51 -1.01 -13.08
N GLN A 175 42.91 -0.67 -14.30
CA GLN A 175 42.69 -1.48 -15.49
C GLN A 175 44.03 -2.08 -15.95
N GLU A 176 44.08 -3.40 -16.08
CA GLU A 176 45.26 -4.11 -16.58
C GLU A 176 45.18 -4.28 -18.10
N TYR A 177 46.25 -3.89 -18.80
CA TYR A 177 46.41 -4.13 -20.23
C TYR A 177 47.64 -4.99 -20.47
N ILE A 178 47.43 -6.20 -21.02
CA ILE A 178 48.48 -7.10 -21.46
C ILE A 178 48.56 -7.01 -22.98
N MET A 179 49.62 -6.35 -23.49
CA MET A 179 49.84 -6.27 -24.93
C MET A 179 50.46 -7.57 -25.46
N HIS A 180 49.78 -8.21 -26.42
CA HIS A 180 50.23 -9.46 -27.04
C HIS A 180 50.90 -9.26 -28.43
N THR A 181 50.82 -8.07 -29.02
CA THR A 181 51.44 -7.74 -30.33
C THR A 181 52.16 -6.39 -30.28
N TYR A 182 52.96 -6.08 -31.32
CA TYR A 182 53.87 -4.92 -31.41
C TYR A 182 53.31 -3.75 -32.27
N PRO A 183 52.28 -3.01 -31.84
CA PRO A 183 51.86 -1.81 -32.58
C PRO A 183 52.86 -0.66 -32.36
N ALA A 184 53.03 0.19 -33.38
CA ALA A 184 53.82 1.43 -33.29
C ALA A 184 53.12 2.51 -32.45
N SER A 185 51.79 2.45 -32.40
CA SER A 185 50.90 3.30 -31.60
C SER A 185 49.68 2.49 -31.16
N PHE A 186 49.19 2.71 -29.94
CA PHE A 186 47.93 2.14 -29.49
C PHE A 186 47.12 3.17 -28.71
N GLU A 187 45.80 3.01 -28.74
CA GLU A 187 44.84 3.88 -28.07
C GLU A 187 44.14 3.11 -26.96
N ILE A 188 44.02 3.75 -25.80
CA ILE A 188 43.22 3.26 -24.68
C ILE A 188 42.06 4.21 -24.53
N VAL A 189 40.85 3.67 -24.72
CA VAL A 189 39.60 4.38 -24.49
C VAL A 189 39.08 3.93 -23.14
N PHE A 190 39.01 4.87 -22.20
CA PHE A 190 38.24 4.70 -20.98
C PHE A 190 36.82 5.10 -21.29
N ASN A 191 35.90 4.13 -21.22
CA ASN A 191 34.49 4.46 -21.31
C ASN A 191 34.13 5.25 -20.05
N LYS A 192 33.57 6.45 -20.23
CA LYS A 192 33.09 7.30 -19.13
C LYS A 192 32.04 6.56 -18.27
N PHE A 193 31.41 5.50 -18.80
CA PHE A 193 30.25 4.81 -18.24
C PHE A 193 30.21 3.26 -18.30
N THR A 194 31.20 2.53 -18.84
CA THR A 194 31.21 1.05 -18.69
C THR A 194 31.71 0.64 -17.31
N SER A 195 30.86 0.87 -16.30
CA SER A 195 30.30 -0.22 -15.49
C SER A 195 31.09 -1.54 -15.52
N LEU A 196 32.25 -1.56 -14.87
CA LEU A 196 32.88 -2.75 -14.29
C LEU A 196 33.68 -2.44 -13.01
N LEU A 197 33.65 -1.19 -12.53
CA LEU A 197 34.51 -0.73 -11.44
C LEU A 197 33.77 -0.29 -10.18
N LEU A 198 32.44 -0.30 -10.17
CA LEU A 198 31.68 0.24 -9.05
C LEU A 198 30.61 -0.77 -8.63
N THR A 199 30.71 -1.25 -7.41
CA THR A 199 29.66 -2.05 -6.77
C THR A 199 28.36 -1.23 -6.70
N PRO A 200 27.19 -1.89 -6.58
CA PRO A 200 25.88 -1.20 -6.46
C PRO A 200 25.78 -0.19 -5.30
N ASP A 201 26.74 -0.20 -4.39
CA ASP A 201 26.82 0.64 -3.20
C ASP A 201 27.68 1.90 -3.39
N LEU A 202 28.23 2.14 -4.60
CA LEU A 202 29.21 3.21 -4.78
C LEU A 202 28.57 4.59 -4.98
N ARG A 203 28.76 5.47 -3.98
CA ARG A 203 28.44 6.89 -4.08
C ARG A 203 29.62 7.61 -4.73
N LEU A 204 29.43 8.13 -5.94
CA LEU A 204 30.43 8.97 -6.62
C LEU A 204 30.66 10.25 -5.80
N LYS A 205 31.91 10.53 -5.41
CA LYS A 205 32.35 11.86 -4.96
C LYS A 205 33.14 12.53 -6.08
N THR A 206 33.11 13.86 -6.09
CA THR A 206 33.58 14.74 -7.16
C THR A 206 35.09 14.70 -7.45
N ASP A 207 35.87 13.95 -6.67
CA ASP A 207 37.34 13.99 -6.66
C ASP A 207 37.96 12.58 -6.78
N MET A 208 37.68 11.82 -7.86
CA MET A 208 38.31 10.50 -8.06
C MET A 208 39.64 10.59 -8.82
N LEU A 209 40.70 9.98 -8.25
CA LEU A 209 42.02 9.83 -8.90
C LEU A 209 42.12 8.47 -9.62
N MET A 210 42.14 8.44 -10.95
CA MET A 210 42.32 7.20 -11.72
C MET A 210 43.80 6.80 -11.80
N LYS A 211 44.13 5.52 -11.50
CA LYS A 211 45.50 4.97 -11.64
C LYS A 211 45.56 3.87 -12.68
N ILE A 212 46.21 4.17 -13.79
CA ILE A 212 46.40 3.24 -14.90
C ILE A 212 47.76 2.55 -14.71
N THR A 213 47.77 1.21 -14.69
CA THR A 213 49.02 0.43 -14.54
C THR A 213 49.29 -0.35 -15.82
N PHE A 214 50.48 -0.13 -16.40
CA PHE A 214 50.91 -0.78 -17.64
C PHE A 214 51.91 -1.89 -17.35
N TYR A 215 51.63 -3.11 -17.84
CA TYR A 215 52.59 -4.21 -17.83
C TYR A 215 53.17 -4.41 -19.23
N LEU A 216 54.32 -3.79 -19.48
CA LEU A 216 55.04 -3.91 -20.74
C LEU A 216 56.05 -5.07 -20.62
N ARG A 217 55.82 -6.18 -21.33
CA ARG A 217 56.85 -7.21 -21.49
C ARG A 217 57.89 -6.70 -22.50
N GLU A 218 59.13 -6.55 -22.04
CA GLU A 218 60.36 -6.30 -22.82
C GLU A 218 60.14 -5.68 -24.20
N LEU A 219 59.82 -4.38 -24.22
CA LEU A 219 59.74 -3.63 -25.47
C LEU A 219 61.15 -3.14 -25.85
N ASN A 220 61.65 -3.57 -27.00
CA ASN A 220 62.89 -3.02 -27.59
C ASN A 220 62.69 -1.64 -28.24
N TYR A 221 61.52 -1.01 -28.05
CA TYR A 221 61.19 0.31 -28.57
C TYR A 221 60.16 1.02 -27.67
N ASN A 222 60.04 2.34 -27.83
CA ASN A 222 59.21 3.21 -27.02
C ASN A 222 57.90 3.56 -27.77
N PRO A 223 56.77 2.86 -27.58
CA PRO A 223 55.55 3.10 -28.36
C PRO A 223 54.92 4.46 -28.08
N PHE A 224 54.13 4.96 -29.05
CA PHE A 224 53.18 6.05 -28.79
C PHE A 224 51.93 5.51 -28.12
N ILE A 225 51.41 6.25 -27.15
CA ILE A 225 50.16 5.96 -26.46
C ILE A 225 49.23 7.16 -26.57
N SER A 226 47.98 6.90 -26.97
CA SER A 226 46.84 7.82 -26.88
C SER A 226 45.97 7.36 -25.70
N ILE A 227 45.74 8.23 -24.72
CA ILE A 227 44.76 8.00 -23.65
C ILE A 227 43.58 8.92 -23.92
N VAL A 228 42.39 8.32 -24.02
CA VAL A 228 41.14 9.02 -24.33
C VAL A 228 40.11 8.67 -23.27
N LEU A 229 39.40 9.68 -22.75
CA LEU A 229 38.18 9.55 -21.96
C LEU A 229 37.01 9.81 -22.90
N GLY A 230 36.13 8.84 -23.11
CA GLY A 230 35.05 9.03 -24.08
C GLY A 230 34.05 7.88 -24.18
N ASN A 231 33.01 8.08 -24.96
CA ASN A 231 32.01 7.08 -25.33
C ASN A 231 31.95 6.97 -26.87
N ASP A 232 30.95 6.25 -27.41
CA ASP A 232 30.79 6.07 -28.85
C ASP A 232 30.51 7.39 -29.61
N GLU A 233 30.19 8.48 -28.91
CA GLU A 233 29.78 9.77 -29.48
C GLU A 233 30.79 10.92 -29.26
N SER A 234 31.60 10.87 -28.19
CA SER A 234 32.57 11.92 -27.86
C SER A 234 33.84 11.35 -27.21
N ASN A 235 35.00 11.86 -27.62
CA ASN A 235 36.32 11.37 -27.20
C ASN A 235 37.23 12.54 -26.81
N ASP A 236 37.46 12.72 -25.51
CA ASP A 236 38.41 13.69 -24.97
C ASP A 236 39.78 13.04 -24.80
N ARG A 237 40.74 13.46 -25.63
CA ARG A 237 42.12 12.95 -25.58
C ARG A 237 42.88 13.58 -24.40
N LEU A 238 43.13 12.76 -23.38
CA LEU A 238 43.86 13.13 -22.16
C LEU A 238 45.37 13.21 -22.36
N TYR A 239 45.91 12.30 -23.17
CA TYR A 239 47.34 12.23 -23.43
C TYR A 239 47.62 11.66 -24.80
N TYR A 240 48.63 12.20 -25.48
CA TYR A 240 49.24 11.58 -26.65
C TYR A 240 50.73 11.84 -26.65
N GLY A 241 51.53 10.77 -26.64
CA GLY A 241 52.98 10.89 -26.56
C GLY A 241 53.65 9.54 -26.42
N ARG A 242 54.96 9.54 -26.20
CA ARG A 242 55.69 8.29 -25.95
C ARG A 242 55.34 7.75 -24.56
N ILE A 243 55.29 6.42 -24.42
CA ILE A 243 55.02 5.79 -23.11
C ILE A 243 56.11 6.09 -22.08
N SER A 244 57.36 6.25 -22.50
CA SER A 244 58.46 6.62 -21.59
C SER A 244 58.40 8.07 -21.10
N GLU A 245 57.67 8.93 -21.81
CA GLU A 245 57.46 10.34 -21.48
C GLU A 245 56.20 10.52 -20.61
N LEU A 246 55.46 9.42 -20.39
CA LEU A 246 54.27 9.38 -19.56
C LEU A 246 54.69 9.48 -18.10
N ASN A 247 54.79 10.70 -17.61
CA ASN A 247 55.00 11.01 -16.21
C ASN A 247 53.66 10.77 -15.47
N PRO A 248 53.61 10.27 -14.21
CA PRO A 248 52.42 10.31 -13.36
C PRO A 248 52.06 11.77 -13.04
N ILE A 249 51.67 12.49 -14.08
CA ILE A 249 51.01 13.77 -14.03
C ILE A 249 49.64 13.47 -13.44
N ASN A 250 49.22 14.28 -12.47
CA ASN A 250 47.82 14.45 -12.12
C ASN A 250 47.03 14.51 -13.43
N LEU A 251 46.50 13.37 -13.87
CA LEU A 251 45.69 13.21 -15.07
C LEU A 251 44.38 13.87 -14.73
N ILE A 252 44.44 15.20 -14.77
CA ILE A 252 43.37 16.18 -14.73
C ILE A 252 42.44 15.92 -13.55
N GLN A 253 42.61 16.76 -12.52
CA GLN A 253 41.50 17.14 -11.66
C GLN A 253 40.36 17.59 -12.60
N TYR A 254 39.48 16.65 -12.97
CA TYR A 254 38.30 16.92 -13.76
C TYR A 254 37.33 17.61 -12.79
N ASP A 255 37.52 18.91 -12.62
CA ASP A 255 36.61 19.78 -11.86
C ASP A 255 35.21 19.87 -12.52
N LYS A 256 35.01 19.23 -13.67
CA LYS A 256 33.71 19.09 -14.32
C LYS A 256 33.18 17.68 -14.11
N VAL A 257 32.62 17.48 -12.93
CA VAL A 257 31.58 16.47 -12.73
C VAL A 257 30.44 16.81 -13.68
N ASP A 258 30.13 15.87 -14.56
CA ASP A 258 29.00 15.96 -15.46
C ASP A 258 27.74 15.59 -14.68
N TRP A 259 27.09 16.60 -14.11
CA TRP A 259 25.97 16.41 -13.20
C TRP A 259 24.76 15.81 -13.90
N GLU A 260 24.51 16.21 -15.15
CA GLU A 260 23.43 15.70 -16.02
C GLU A 260 23.53 14.17 -16.17
N GLU A 261 24.71 13.69 -16.56
CA GLU A 261 24.99 12.25 -16.69
C GLU A 261 24.84 11.48 -15.36
N ILE A 262 25.20 12.11 -14.22
CA ILE A 262 25.01 11.48 -12.91
C ILE A 262 23.52 11.34 -12.58
N PHE A 263 22.71 12.36 -12.84
CA PHE A 263 21.27 12.34 -12.54
C PHE A 263 20.52 11.36 -13.43
N LYS A 264 20.94 11.21 -14.68
CA LYS A 264 20.28 10.32 -15.62
C LYS A 264 20.59 8.84 -15.38
N TYR A 265 21.86 8.52 -15.07
CA TYR A 265 22.33 7.14 -15.09
C TYR A 265 22.64 6.55 -13.71
N GLN A 266 22.62 7.34 -12.63
CA GLN A 266 22.86 6.85 -11.27
C GLN A 266 21.60 6.90 -10.41
N LYS A 267 21.45 5.93 -9.50
CA LYS A 267 20.40 5.97 -8.48
C LYS A 267 20.87 6.78 -7.27
N LEU A 268 20.32 7.98 -7.10
CA LEU A 268 20.68 8.89 -6.03
C LEU A 268 19.71 8.78 -4.86
N SER A 269 20.25 8.93 -3.64
CA SER A 269 19.41 9.06 -2.45
C SER A 269 18.91 10.50 -2.30
N GLU A 270 17.69 10.68 -1.80
CA GLU A 270 17.12 11.99 -1.49
C GLU A 270 18.02 12.88 -0.60
N ASP A 271 18.75 12.28 0.36
CA ASP A 271 19.70 13.03 1.20
C ASP A 271 20.86 13.63 0.38
N PHE A 272 21.30 12.93 -0.65
CA PHE A 272 22.32 13.42 -1.57
C PHE A 272 21.76 14.55 -2.43
N ILE A 273 20.56 14.38 -2.97
CA ILE A 273 19.90 15.43 -3.77
C ILE A 273 19.69 16.69 -2.90
N ARG A 274 19.32 16.53 -1.63
CA ARG A 274 19.19 17.63 -0.67
C ARG A 274 20.51 18.35 -0.38
N GLU A 275 21.60 17.60 -0.23
CA GLU A 275 22.95 18.15 -0.02
C GLU A 275 23.43 18.97 -1.22
N PHE A 276 23.12 18.52 -2.44
CA PHE A 276 23.56 19.13 -3.69
C PHE A 276 22.47 19.88 -4.46
N GLN A 277 21.39 20.26 -3.78
CA GLN A 277 20.17 20.83 -4.36
C GLN A 277 20.34 22.10 -5.24
N ASP A 278 21.49 22.78 -5.12
CA ASP A 278 21.83 23.98 -5.90
C ASP A 278 22.69 23.67 -7.13
N LYS A 279 23.07 22.40 -7.32
CA LYS A 279 23.84 21.89 -8.46
C LYS A 279 23.04 20.91 -9.32
N VAL A 280 21.85 20.53 -8.87
CA VAL A 280 21.00 19.56 -9.56
C VAL A 280 20.16 20.23 -10.62
N ASP A 281 19.96 19.52 -11.72
CA ASP A 281 18.90 19.85 -12.68
C ASP A 281 17.60 19.21 -12.17
N TRP A 282 16.60 20.04 -11.88
CA TRP A 282 15.37 19.57 -11.24
C TRP A 282 14.43 18.84 -12.19
N GLU A 283 14.53 19.10 -13.50
CA GLU A 283 13.78 18.39 -14.54
C GLU A 283 14.31 16.94 -14.61
N GLU A 284 15.62 16.78 -14.79
CA GLU A 284 16.30 15.49 -14.81
C GLU A 284 16.09 14.67 -13.52
N ILE A 285 16.12 15.32 -12.36
CA ILE A 285 15.82 14.67 -11.08
C ILE A 285 14.35 14.20 -11.03
N SER A 286 13.41 14.96 -11.58
CA SER A 286 11.99 14.62 -11.60
C SER A 286 11.67 13.46 -12.55
N ILE A 287 12.45 13.30 -13.62
CA ILE A 287 12.34 12.20 -14.60
C ILE A 287 13.03 10.93 -14.09
N TYR A 288 14.32 11.01 -13.78
CA TYR A 288 15.18 9.82 -13.68
C TYR A 288 15.33 9.27 -12.26
N GLN A 289 14.95 10.03 -11.23
CA GLN A 289 15.05 9.58 -9.84
C GLN A 289 13.70 9.12 -9.30
N THR A 290 13.71 8.15 -8.39
CA THR A 290 12.52 7.79 -7.61
C THR A 290 12.41 8.69 -6.39
N LEU A 291 11.43 9.60 -6.39
CA LEU A 291 11.23 10.58 -5.34
C LEU A 291 10.03 10.22 -4.48
N SER A 292 10.16 10.34 -3.16
CA SER A 292 9.04 10.20 -2.24
C SER A 292 8.18 11.46 -2.23
N GLU A 293 6.88 11.30 -1.99
CA GLU A 293 5.95 12.43 -1.83
C GLU A 293 6.35 13.43 -0.73
N ASN A 294 7.09 12.98 0.30
CA ASN A 294 7.62 13.89 1.33
C ASN A 294 8.74 14.77 0.79
N PHE A 295 9.61 14.20 -0.04
CA PHE A 295 10.67 14.94 -0.72
C PHE A 295 10.08 15.91 -1.75
N ILE A 296 9.09 15.49 -2.53
CA ILE A 296 8.39 16.37 -3.48
C ILE A 296 7.69 17.51 -2.73
N ARG A 297 7.06 17.26 -1.57
CA ARG A 297 6.52 18.32 -0.70
C ARG A 297 7.59 19.32 -0.24
N GLU A 298 8.75 18.83 0.15
CA GLU A 298 9.88 19.65 0.61
C GLU A 298 10.40 20.55 -0.51
N PHE A 299 10.45 20.05 -1.74
CA PHE A 299 11.01 20.73 -2.91
C PHE A 299 9.97 21.14 -3.96
N GLN A 300 8.73 21.35 -3.52
CA GLN A 300 7.56 21.62 -4.38
C GLN A 300 7.67 22.87 -5.27
N ASP A 301 8.62 23.77 -4.99
CA ASP A 301 8.87 25.00 -5.75
C ASP A 301 10.09 24.87 -6.68
N LYS A 302 10.74 23.70 -6.70
CA LYS A 302 11.91 23.40 -7.54
C LYS A 302 11.67 22.26 -8.51
N VAL A 303 10.93 21.22 -8.11
CA VAL A 303 10.60 20.08 -8.97
C VAL A 303 9.80 20.52 -10.20
N ASP A 304 9.95 19.76 -11.29
CA ASP A 304 9.12 19.95 -12.48
C ASP A 304 7.81 19.18 -12.32
N TRP A 305 6.68 19.88 -12.31
CA TRP A 305 5.38 19.26 -12.02
C TRP A 305 4.82 18.41 -13.17
N GLU A 306 5.21 18.69 -14.40
CA GLU A 306 4.84 17.87 -15.55
C GLU A 306 5.53 16.51 -15.41
N GLU A 307 6.84 16.53 -15.21
CA GLU A 307 7.67 15.33 -15.03
C GLU A 307 7.30 14.53 -13.77
N ILE A 308 6.98 15.22 -12.67
CA ILE A 308 6.48 14.56 -11.46
C ILE A 308 5.16 13.83 -11.73
N SER A 309 4.29 14.38 -12.58
CA SER A 309 2.98 13.79 -12.87
C SER A 309 3.08 12.58 -13.78
N GLU A 310 4.04 12.58 -14.72
CA GLU A 310 4.29 11.48 -15.67
C GLU A 310 5.10 10.34 -15.02
N TYR A 311 6.25 10.65 -14.41
CA TYR A 311 7.26 9.64 -14.08
C TYR A 311 7.20 9.13 -12.64
N GLN A 312 6.58 9.87 -11.71
CA GLN A 312 6.51 9.46 -10.30
C GLN A 312 5.22 8.71 -10.00
N THR A 313 5.27 7.80 -9.01
CA THR A 313 4.06 7.15 -8.47
C THR A 313 3.45 8.03 -7.39
N LEU A 314 2.30 8.63 -7.67
CA LEU A 314 1.62 9.57 -6.78
C LEU A 314 0.35 8.96 -6.18
N SER A 315 0.13 9.17 -4.88
CA SER A 315 -1.13 8.81 -4.23
C SER A 315 -2.20 9.85 -4.52
N GLU A 316 -3.46 9.42 -4.57
CA GLU A 316 -4.59 10.35 -4.74
C GLU A 316 -4.65 11.46 -3.68
N ASN A 317 -4.20 11.18 -2.44
CA ASN A 317 -4.17 12.21 -1.39
C ASN A 317 -3.13 13.29 -1.69
N PHE A 318 -1.99 12.90 -2.25
CA PHE A 318 -0.98 13.84 -2.70
C PHE A 318 -1.48 14.66 -3.89
N ILE A 319 -2.12 14.01 -4.86
CA ILE A 319 -2.68 14.70 -6.03
C ILE A 319 -3.78 15.70 -5.58
N ARG A 320 -4.64 15.34 -4.62
CA ARG A 320 -5.62 16.28 -4.03
C ARG A 320 -4.97 17.51 -3.39
N GLU A 321 -3.86 17.30 -2.69
CA GLU A 321 -3.12 18.38 -2.04
C GLU A 321 -2.48 19.33 -3.07
N PHE A 322 -1.97 18.79 -4.19
CA PHE A 322 -1.26 19.53 -5.23
C PHE A 322 -2.05 19.68 -6.54
N GLN A 323 -3.38 19.66 -6.46
CA GLN A 323 -4.30 19.64 -7.61
C GLN A 323 -4.15 20.83 -8.57
N ASP A 324 -3.59 21.95 -8.09
CA ASP A 324 -3.35 23.17 -8.86
C ASP A 324 -1.95 23.20 -9.51
N LYS A 325 -1.09 22.23 -9.20
CA LYS A 325 0.29 22.13 -9.71
C LYS A 325 0.48 20.92 -10.64
N VAL A 326 -0.14 19.78 -10.33
CA VAL A 326 -0.02 18.56 -11.15
C VAL A 326 -0.55 18.77 -12.57
N ASP A 327 0.05 18.05 -13.51
CA ASP A 327 -0.45 17.97 -14.88
C ASP A 327 -1.53 16.89 -14.99
N TRP A 328 -2.77 17.33 -15.25
CA TRP A 328 -3.92 16.44 -15.27
C TRP A 328 -3.88 15.41 -16.40
N TYR A 329 -3.27 15.74 -17.55
CA TYR A 329 -3.12 14.80 -18.65
C TYR A 329 -2.32 13.58 -18.19
N TRP A 330 -1.13 13.82 -17.64
CA TRP A 330 -0.26 12.76 -17.10
C TRP A 330 -0.83 12.04 -15.89
N ILE A 331 -1.61 12.73 -15.04
CA ILE A 331 -2.34 12.07 -13.94
C ILE A 331 -3.32 11.02 -14.47
N PHE A 332 -4.07 11.33 -15.53
CA PHE A 332 -5.07 10.40 -16.07
C PHE A 332 -4.48 9.33 -17.00
N GLU A 333 -3.33 9.58 -17.63
CA GLU A 333 -2.64 8.59 -18.46
C GLU A 333 -1.78 7.63 -17.62
N CYS A 334 -0.92 8.15 -16.74
CA CYS A 334 0.15 7.37 -16.11
C CYS A 334 -0.21 6.80 -14.74
N GLN A 335 -1.13 7.43 -14.00
CA GLN A 335 -1.45 7.03 -12.64
C GLN A 335 -2.59 6.01 -12.59
N THR A 336 -2.57 5.10 -11.63
CA THR A 336 -3.74 4.23 -11.34
C THR A 336 -4.65 4.92 -10.34
N ILE A 337 -5.77 5.47 -10.79
CA ILE A 337 -6.71 6.22 -9.95
C ILE A 337 -8.05 5.49 -9.77
N SER A 338 -8.74 5.77 -8.67
CA SER A 338 -10.04 5.18 -8.38
C SER A 338 -11.19 5.89 -9.11
N GLU A 339 -12.30 5.18 -9.30
CA GLU A 339 -13.52 5.80 -9.85
C GLU A 339 -14.06 6.95 -9.00
N ASP A 340 -13.86 6.92 -7.69
CA ASP A 340 -14.28 8.00 -6.80
C ASP A 340 -13.46 9.26 -7.06
N PHE A 341 -12.15 9.10 -7.28
CA PHE A 341 -11.27 10.18 -7.70
C PHE A 341 -11.65 10.74 -9.08
N ILE A 342 -11.92 9.87 -10.05
CA ILE A 342 -12.41 10.28 -11.38
C ILE A 342 -13.69 11.11 -11.25
N ARG A 343 -14.64 10.71 -10.39
CA ARG A 343 -15.88 11.48 -10.15
C ARG A 343 -15.61 12.84 -9.52
N GLU A 344 -14.64 12.92 -8.61
CA GLU A 344 -14.24 14.14 -7.91
C GLU A 344 -13.64 15.15 -8.89
N PHE A 345 -12.77 14.71 -9.80
CA PHE A 345 -12.00 15.57 -10.72
C PHE A 345 -12.40 15.48 -12.19
N GLN A 346 -13.60 15.00 -12.47
CA GLN A 346 -14.14 14.79 -13.83
C GLN A 346 -14.16 16.02 -14.76
N ASP A 347 -14.01 17.22 -14.22
CA ASP A 347 -14.02 18.48 -14.98
C ASP A 347 -12.59 19.01 -15.26
N LYS A 348 -11.57 18.34 -14.70
CA LYS A 348 -10.15 18.58 -15.01
C LYS A 348 -9.61 17.62 -16.08
N ALA A 349 -10.37 16.56 -16.34
CA ALA A 349 -9.98 15.49 -17.23
C ALA A 349 -10.30 15.81 -18.68
N ASP A 350 -9.38 15.43 -19.57
CA ASP A 350 -9.76 15.01 -20.90
C ASP A 350 -10.23 13.54 -20.82
N TRP A 351 -11.34 13.28 -21.50
CA TRP A 351 -12.10 12.03 -21.37
C TRP A 351 -11.63 10.96 -22.33
N GLU A 352 -10.81 11.31 -23.32
CA GLU A 352 -10.14 10.34 -24.19
C GLU A 352 -9.16 9.49 -23.35
N GLU A 353 -8.30 10.13 -22.57
CA GLU A 353 -7.27 9.52 -21.72
C GLU A 353 -7.90 8.67 -20.61
N ILE A 354 -8.96 9.16 -19.98
CA ILE A 354 -9.71 8.36 -19.00
C ILE A 354 -10.31 7.12 -19.66
N SER A 355 -10.84 7.24 -20.87
CA SER A 355 -11.52 6.13 -21.56
C SER A 355 -10.52 5.08 -22.06
N GLU A 356 -9.32 5.50 -22.43
CA GLU A 356 -8.23 4.65 -22.93
C GLU A 356 -7.42 4.00 -21.81
N TYR A 357 -6.90 4.79 -20.87
CA TYR A 357 -5.88 4.34 -19.93
C TYR A 357 -6.43 3.89 -18.57
N GLN A 358 -7.60 4.40 -18.16
CA GLN A 358 -8.19 4.03 -16.87
C GLN A 358 -9.13 2.84 -16.98
N LYS A 359 -9.15 2.02 -15.93
CA LYS A 359 -10.07 0.89 -15.83
C LYS A 359 -11.43 1.37 -15.32
N LEU A 360 -12.42 1.41 -16.20
CA LEU A 360 -13.76 1.90 -15.88
C LEU A 360 -14.75 0.75 -15.72
N SER A 361 -15.55 0.78 -14.65
CA SER A 361 -16.72 -0.10 -14.57
C SER A 361 -17.82 0.40 -15.50
N GLU A 362 -18.58 -0.53 -16.05
CA GLU A 362 -19.80 -0.20 -16.79
C GLU A 362 -20.79 0.68 -15.99
N SER A 363 -20.75 0.62 -14.66
CA SER A 363 -21.60 1.44 -13.80
C SER A 363 -21.18 2.91 -13.81
N LEU A 364 -19.88 3.18 -13.92
CA LEU A 364 -19.33 4.52 -14.10
C LEU A 364 -19.61 5.01 -15.51
N ILE A 365 -19.35 4.18 -16.53
CA ILE A 365 -19.59 4.52 -17.94
C ILE A 365 -21.07 4.89 -18.15
N ARG A 366 -22.03 4.13 -17.59
CA ARG A 366 -23.46 4.49 -17.63
C ARG A 366 -23.75 5.89 -17.08
N LYS A 367 -23.11 6.25 -15.97
CA LYS A 367 -23.31 7.54 -15.30
C LYS A 367 -22.67 8.70 -16.06
N LEU A 368 -21.58 8.45 -16.79
CA LEU A 368 -20.79 9.47 -17.49
C LEU A 368 -20.78 9.24 -19.01
N LYS A 369 -21.84 8.61 -19.52
CA LYS A 369 -22.04 8.18 -20.91
C LYS A 369 -21.98 9.30 -21.96
N ASP A 370 -22.09 10.54 -21.52
CA ASP A 370 -22.08 11.73 -22.38
C ASP A 370 -20.74 12.47 -22.30
N LYS A 371 -19.79 11.97 -21.51
CA LYS A 371 -18.42 12.46 -21.40
C LYS A 371 -17.40 11.49 -21.99
N VAL A 372 -17.59 10.17 -21.79
CA VAL A 372 -16.65 9.14 -22.28
C VAL A 372 -16.50 9.15 -23.81
N ASP A 373 -15.31 8.77 -24.26
CA ASP A 373 -15.03 8.48 -25.66
C ASP A 373 -15.47 7.05 -26.00
N TRP A 374 -16.46 6.91 -26.88
CA TRP A 374 -17.06 5.60 -27.17
C TRP A 374 -16.18 4.67 -28.00
N GLU A 375 -15.28 5.20 -28.81
CA GLU A 375 -14.31 4.41 -29.57
C GLU A 375 -13.31 3.78 -28.59
N LYS A 376 -12.72 4.60 -27.71
CA LYS A 376 -11.80 4.15 -26.66
C LYS A 376 -12.47 3.19 -25.66
N ILE A 377 -13.71 3.46 -25.28
CA ILE A 377 -14.49 2.53 -24.43
C ILE A 377 -14.67 1.18 -25.12
N SER A 378 -14.91 1.17 -26.44
CA SER A 378 -15.11 -0.07 -27.20
C SER A 378 -13.81 -0.88 -27.34
N GLU A 379 -12.68 -0.20 -27.45
CA GLU A 379 -11.35 -0.81 -27.66
C GLU A 379 -10.72 -1.30 -26.35
N TYR A 380 -10.64 -0.43 -25.35
CA TYR A 380 -9.78 -0.65 -24.18
C TYR A 380 -10.53 -1.22 -22.97
N GLN A 381 -11.86 -1.07 -22.92
CA GLN A 381 -12.65 -1.56 -21.79
C GLN A 381 -13.19 -2.96 -22.06
N LYS A 382 -13.27 -3.77 -21.00
CA LYS A 382 -13.96 -5.06 -21.07
C LYS A 382 -15.45 -4.86 -20.88
N LEU A 383 -16.21 -4.98 -21.96
CA LEU A 383 -17.65 -4.76 -21.95
C LEU A 383 -18.42 -6.09 -21.91
N SER A 384 -19.50 -6.14 -21.14
CA SER A 384 -20.46 -7.24 -21.22
C SER A 384 -21.37 -7.07 -22.43
N GLU A 385 -21.83 -8.18 -23.00
CA GLU A 385 -22.81 -8.16 -24.09
C GLU A 385 -24.07 -7.37 -23.70
N ASP A 386 -24.56 -7.48 -22.47
CA ASP A 386 -25.73 -6.71 -22.00
C ASP A 386 -25.50 -5.20 -22.03
N PHE A 387 -24.28 -4.77 -21.70
CA PHE A 387 -23.88 -3.37 -21.83
C PHE A 387 -23.82 -2.93 -23.29
N ILE A 388 -23.24 -3.76 -24.17
CA ILE A 388 -23.19 -3.47 -25.60
C ILE A 388 -24.60 -3.38 -26.19
N ARG A 389 -25.54 -4.26 -25.77
CA ARG A 389 -26.97 -4.16 -26.14
C ARG A 389 -27.58 -2.83 -25.72
N GLU A 390 -27.30 -2.40 -24.49
CA GLU A 390 -27.81 -1.15 -23.92
C GLU A 390 -27.30 0.08 -24.70
N PHE A 391 -26.05 0.06 -25.14
CA PHE A 391 -25.38 1.18 -25.82
C PHE A 391 -25.06 0.91 -27.30
N GLN A 392 -25.87 0.07 -27.94
CA GLN A 392 -25.67 -0.41 -29.32
C GLN A 392 -25.60 0.67 -30.41
N ASP A 393 -26.03 1.89 -30.10
CA ASP A 393 -26.02 3.03 -31.04
C ASP A 393 -24.88 4.02 -30.74
N LYS A 394 -24.05 3.72 -29.72
CA LYS A 394 -22.90 4.54 -29.33
C LYS A 394 -21.57 3.81 -29.50
N VAL A 395 -21.54 2.51 -29.23
CA VAL A 395 -20.32 1.68 -29.40
C VAL A 395 -19.86 1.64 -30.86
N ASP A 396 -18.56 1.49 -31.05
CA ASP A 396 -17.98 1.27 -32.38
C ASP A 396 -18.04 -0.23 -32.72
N TRP A 397 -18.81 -0.60 -33.74
CA TRP A 397 -19.07 -2.00 -34.05
C TRP A 397 -17.90 -2.73 -34.68
N GLU A 398 -17.02 -2.04 -35.41
CA GLU A 398 -15.81 -2.61 -35.97
C GLU A 398 -14.87 -2.97 -34.81
N VAL A 399 -14.61 -2.00 -33.92
CA VAL A 399 -13.78 -2.19 -32.71
C VAL A 399 -14.36 -3.25 -31.78
N ILE A 400 -15.68 -3.27 -31.56
CA ILE A 400 -16.34 -4.32 -30.76
C ILE A 400 -16.10 -5.71 -31.36
N SER A 401 -16.12 -5.83 -32.68
CA SER A 401 -15.92 -7.12 -33.39
C SER A 401 -14.47 -7.62 -33.24
N ILE A 402 -13.50 -6.70 -33.18
CA ILE A 402 -12.07 -6.97 -32.99
C ILE A 402 -11.76 -7.29 -31.52
N CYS A 403 -12.11 -6.38 -30.61
CA CYS A 403 -11.56 -6.35 -29.25
C CYS A 403 -12.39 -7.14 -28.24
N GLN A 404 -13.69 -7.30 -28.46
CA GLN A 404 -14.58 -7.96 -27.49
C GLN A 404 -14.73 -9.44 -27.80
N LYS A 405 -14.87 -10.25 -26.75
CA LYS A 405 -15.23 -11.67 -26.90
C LYS A 405 -16.74 -11.81 -26.99
N LEU A 406 -17.24 -12.10 -28.18
CA LEU A 406 -18.67 -12.17 -28.45
C LEU A 406 -19.13 -13.62 -28.56
N ASN A 407 -20.28 -13.95 -27.97
CA ASN A 407 -20.90 -15.24 -28.21
C ASN A 407 -21.68 -15.23 -29.51
N GLU A 408 -21.73 -16.37 -30.18
CA GLU A 408 -22.47 -16.55 -31.44
C GLU A 408 -23.93 -16.09 -31.40
N ASN A 409 -24.64 -16.27 -30.28
CA ASN A 409 -26.02 -15.80 -30.15
C ASN A 409 -26.11 -14.27 -30.18
N PHE A 410 -25.12 -13.59 -29.62
CA PHE A 410 -25.01 -12.13 -29.70
C PHE A 410 -24.69 -11.71 -31.13
N ILE A 411 -23.76 -12.39 -31.80
CA ILE A 411 -23.42 -12.11 -33.21
C ILE A 411 -24.65 -12.31 -34.12
N ARG A 412 -25.44 -13.37 -33.89
CA ARG A 412 -26.74 -13.59 -34.58
C ARG A 412 -27.71 -12.41 -34.38
N GLU A 413 -27.81 -11.93 -33.14
CA GLU A 413 -28.69 -10.82 -32.77
C GLU A 413 -28.29 -9.51 -33.48
N PHE A 414 -26.99 -9.24 -33.60
CA PHE A 414 -26.43 -8.02 -34.20
C PHE A 414 -25.74 -8.25 -35.55
N GLN A 415 -26.20 -9.24 -36.31
CA GLN A 415 -25.60 -9.68 -37.58
C GLN A 415 -25.51 -8.62 -38.68
N ASP A 416 -26.24 -7.51 -38.55
CA ASP A 416 -26.25 -6.41 -39.51
C ASP A 416 -25.44 -5.20 -39.03
N LYS A 417 -24.85 -5.28 -37.83
CA LYS A 417 -23.98 -4.24 -37.25
C LYS A 417 -22.53 -4.69 -37.10
N VAL A 418 -22.29 -5.95 -36.74
CA VAL A 418 -20.93 -6.50 -36.59
C VAL A 418 -20.15 -6.46 -37.91
N ASP A 419 -18.83 -6.30 -37.80
CA ASP A 419 -17.93 -6.44 -38.94
C ASP A 419 -17.61 -7.92 -39.18
N TRP A 420 -18.02 -8.46 -40.32
CA TRP A 420 -17.89 -9.88 -40.59
C TRP A 420 -16.47 -10.35 -40.91
N GLU A 421 -15.62 -9.46 -41.43
CA GLU A 421 -14.20 -9.76 -41.64
C GLU A 421 -13.53 -9.94 -40.28
N GLU A 422 -13.73 -8.98 -39.38
CA GLU A 422 -13.16 -9.03 -38.03
C GLU A 422 -13.74 -10.14 -37.16
N ILE A 423 -15.05 -10.42 -37.27
CA ILE A 423 -15.65 -11.59 -36.62
C ILE A 423 -14.97 -12.89 -37.08
N SER A 424 -14.63 -13.00 -38.36
CA SER A 424 -13.98 -14.19 -38.93
C SER A 424 -12.53 -14.34 -38.48
N ILE A 425 -11.83 -13.22 -38.25
CA ILE A 425 -10.43 -13.19 -37.77
C ILE A 425 -10.36 -13.44 -36.25
N CYS A 426 -11.17 -12.72 -35.47
CA CYS A 426 -10.98 -12.58 -34.03
C CYS A 426 -11.82 -13.56 -33.20
N GLN A 427 -12.98 -14.02 -33.71
CA GLN A 427 -13.90 -14.83 -32.92
C GLN A 427 -13.71 -16.33 -33.19
N LYS A 428 -13.91 -17.13 -32.14
CA LYS A 428 -13.97 -18.58 -32.28
C LYS A 428 -15.39 -19.02 -32.62
N LEU A 429 -15.62 -19.35 -33.89
CA LEU A 429 -16.91 -19.75 -34.42
C LEU A 429 -17.04 -21.28 -34.54
N SER A 430 -18.24 -21.81 -34.32
CA SER A 430 -18.59 -23.21 -34.54
C SER A 430 -18.91 -23.48 -36.01
N GLU A 431 -18.74 -24.73 -36.46
CA GLU A 431 -19.09 -25.11 -37.83
C GLU A 431 -20.56 -24.84 -38.18
N ASP A 432 -21.47 -25.06 -37.22
CA ASP A 432 -22.90 -24.82 -37.44
C ASP A 432 -23.17 -23.33 -37.67
N PHE A 433 -22.51 -22.45 -36.91
CA PHE A 433 -22.59 -21.00 -37.11
C PHE A 433 -21.99 -20.57 -38.45
N ILE A 434 -20.82 -21.09 -38.81
CA ILE A 434 -20.17 -20.79 -40.10
C ILE A 434 -21.05 -21.22 -41.27
N ARG A 435 -21.71 -22.38 -41.18
CA ARG A 435 -22.67 -22.83 -42.21
C ARG A 435 -23.91 -21.95 -42.28
N GLU A 436 -24.40 -21.47 -41.13
CA GLU A 436 -25.54 -20.56 -41.06
C GLU A 436 -25.24 -19.21 -41.73
N PHE A 437 -24.04 -18.68 -41.54
CA PHE A 437 -23.60 -17.38 -42.06
C PHE A 437 -22.56 -17.48 -43.19
N GLN A 438 -22.59 -18.56 -43.97
CA GLN A 438 -21.62 -18.87 -45.03
C GLN A 438 -21.41 -17.76 -46.07
N ASP A 439 -22.43 -16.92 -46.29
CA ASP A 439 -22.40 -15.84 -47.28
C ASP A 439 -21.87 -14.51 -46.71
N LYS A 440 -21.65 -14.44 -45.38
CA LYS A 440 -21.16 -13.25 -44.68
C LYS A 440 -19.73 -13.41 -44.15
N VAL A 441 -19.39 -14.60 -43.66
CA VAL A 441 -18.06 -14.87 -43.10
C VAL A 441 -16.94 -14.83 -44.15
N ASP A 442 -15.75 -14.42 -43.73
CA ASP A 442 -14.55 -14.52 -44.56
C ASP A 442 -13.96 -15.93 -44.48
N TRP A 443 -14.05 -16.65 -45.60
CA TRP A 443 -13.54 -18.01 -45.71
C TRP A 443 -12.02 -18.10 -45.70
N GLU A 444 -11.31 -17.10 -46.23
CA GLU A 444 -9.84 -17.12 -46.23
C GLU A 444 -9.30 -17.02 -44.80
N GLU A 445 -9.92 -16.18 -43.98
CA GLU A 445 -9.54 -15.99 -42.56
C GLU A 445 -9.91 -17.21 -41.70
N ILE A 446 -11.12 -17.77 -41.89
CA ILE A 446 -11.57 -18.96 -41.15
C ILE A 446 -10.63 -20.16 -41.32
N PHE A 447 -10.02 -20.34 -42.49
CA PHE A 447 -9.14 -21.49 -42.78
C PHE A 447 -7.66 -21.26 -42.42
N LYS A 448 -7.26 -20.09 -41.90
CA LYS A 448 -5.87 -19.84 -41.48
C LYS A 448 -5.48 -20.53 -40.18
N TYR A 449 -6.44 -21.03 -39.41
CA TYR A 449 -6.28 -21.66 -38.09
C TYR A 449 -6.95 -23.03 -38.03
#